data_AF-A0A9W6FT93-F1
#
_entry.id   AF-A0A9W6FT93-F1
#
_cell.length_a   1.000
_cell.length_b   1.000
_cell.length_c   1.000
_cell.angle_alpha   90.00
_cell.angle_beta   90.00
_cell.angle_gamma   90.00
#
_symmetry.space_group_name_H-M   'P 1'
#
loop_
_entity.id
_entity.type
_entity.pdbx_description
1 polymer ?
#
loop_
_entity_poly.entity_id
_entity_poly.type
_entity_poly.pdbx_seq_one_letter_code
_entity_poly.pdbx_strand_id
1 'polypeptide(L)' 'MAEEKFSCSACGENFDRESAVAECRMCHRSYCEECIDERGYCVPCEESKK' A
#
# COMPACT_ATOMS: atom_id res chain seq x y z
N MET A 1 1.46 -20.39 14.11
CA MET A 1 1.13 -20.04 12.71
C MET A 1 1.46 -18.57 12.60
N ALA A 2 2.55 -18.22 11.94
CA ALA A 2 2.92 -16.81 11.80
C ALA A 2 2.00 -16.21 10.74
N GLU A 3 1.03 -15.41 11.17
CA GLU A 3 0.25 -14.57 10.27
C GLU A 3 1.27 -13.71 9.51
N GLU A 4 1.39 -13.89 8.19
CA GLU A 4 2.34 -13.13 7.38
C GLU A 4 1.82 -11.71 7.25
N LYS A 5 2.14 -10.87 8.23
CA LYS A 5 1.82 -9.44 8.24
C LYS A 5 2.69 -8.74 7.20
N PHE A 6 2.09 -7.95 6.33
CA PHE A 6 2.76 -7.09 5.36
C PHE A 6 2.87 -5.67 5.92
N SER A 7 4.07 -5.08 5.83
CA SER A 7 4.32 -3.71 6.29
C SER A 7 4.13 -2.70 5.15
N CYS A 8 3.12 -1.85 5.27
CA CYS A 8 2.85 -0.75 4.34
C CYS A 8 4.06 0.18 4.20
N SER A 9 4.57 0.34 2.98
CA SER A 9 5.72 1.22 2.72
C SER A 9 5.42 2.73 2.81
N ALA A 10 4.14 3.14 2.82
CA ALA A 10 3.75 4.54 2.96
C ALA A 10 3.55 4.96 4.41
N CYS A 11 2.85 4.11 5.17
CA CYS A 11 2.36 4.38 6.51
C CYS A 11 3.15 3.66 7.62
N GLY A 12 3.88 2.58 7.28
CA GLY A 12 4.65 1.79 8.23
C GLY A 12 3.81 0.82 9.09
N GLU A 13 2.50 0.80 8.89
CA GLU A 13 1.57 -0.11 9.57
C GLU A 13 1.69 -1.55 9.06
N ASN A 14 1.42 -2.51 9.95
CA ASN A 14 1.45 -3.93 9.65
C ASN A 14 0.02 -4.42 9.41
N PHE A 15 -0.26 -4.85 8.18
CA PHE A 15 -1.56 -5.35 7.75
C PHE A 15 -1.50 -6.85 7.50
N ASP A 16 -2.59 -7.55 7.78
CA ASP A 16 -2.69 -8.96 7.42
C ASP A 16 -2.83 -9.09 5.90
N ARG A 17 -1.94 -9.91 5.29
CA ARG A 17 -1.69 -9.95 3.83
C ARG A 17 -2.92 -10.30 2.99
N GLU A 18 -3.95 -10.92 3.56
CA GLU A 18 -5.07 -11.50 2.81
C GLU A 18 -6.11 -10.48 2.31
N SER A 19 -6.25 -9.30 2.94
CA SER A 19 -7.35 -8.37 2.58
C SER A 19 -6.91 -6.96 2.24
N ALA A 20 -5.78 -6.49 2.77
CA ALA A 20 -5.43 -5.06 2.73
C ALA A 20 -4.13 -4.78 1.96
N VAL A 21 -3.85 -5.51 0.86
CA VAL A 21 -2.63 -5.30 0.06
C VAL A 21 -2.99 -5.00 -1.39
N ALA A 22 -2.68 -3.78 -1.84
CA ALA A 22 -2.80 -3.38 -3.23
C ALA A 22 -1.47 -2.82 -3.78
N GLU A 23 -1.23 -3.03 -5.06
CA GLU A 23 0.00 -2.65 -5.75
C GLU A 23 -0.12 -1.27 -6.39
N CYS A 24 0.81 -0.37 -6.06
CA CYS A 24 0.88 0.94 -6.70
C CYS A 24 1.46 0.83 -8.12
N ARG A 25 0.77 1.41 -9.11
CA ARG A 25 1.19 1.43 -10.53
C ARG A 25 2.42 2.29 -10.83
N MET A 26 2.86 3.14 -9.90
CA MET A 26 4.05 3.99 -10.11
C MET A 26 5.31 3.33 -9.56
N CYS A 27 5.28 2.90 -8.30
CA CYS A 27 6.44 2.36 -7.62
C CYS A 27 6.44 0.83 -7.53
N HIS A 28 5.39 0.17 -8.02
CA HIS A 28 5.20 -1.29 -7.95
C HIS A 28 5.44 -1.86 -6.55
N ARG A 29 5.16 -1.05 -5.52
CA ARG A 29 5.21 -1.47 -4.13
C ARG A 29 3.81 -1.78 -3.65
N SER A 30 3.76 -2.70 -2.69
CA SER A 30 2.57 -3.04 -1.94
C SER A 30 2.25 -1.93 -0.93
N TYR A 31 0.97 -1.58 -0.82
CA TYR A 31 0.44 -0.60 0.12
C TYR A 31 -0.89 -1.10 0.66
N CYS A 32 -1.32 -0.56 1.80
CA CYS A 32 -2.68 -0.76 2.27
C CYS A 32 -3.69 0.02 1.44
N GLU A 33 -4.95 -0.43 1.44
CA GLU A 33 -6.08 0.23 0.77
C GLU A 33 -6.27 1.69 1.20
N GLU A 34 -5.85 2.06 2.41
CA GLU A 34 -5.87 3.45 2.87
C GLU A 34 -4.76 4.31 2.24
N CYS A 35 -3.61 3.70 1.92
CA CYS A 35 -2.46 4.40 1.37
C CYS A 35 -2.36 4.29 -0.15
N ILE A 36 -3.30 3.60 -0.80
CA ILE A 36 -3.39 3.48 -2.25
C ILE A 36 -4.77 3.88 -2.71
N ASP A 37 -4.82 4.83 -3.61
CA ASP A 37 -6.05 5.34 -4.16
C ASP A 37 -6.72 4.29 -5.06
N GLU A 38 -8.03 4.43 -5.32
CA GLU A 38 -8.80 3.55 -6.23
C GLU A 38 -8.21 3.51 -7.66
N ARG A 39 -7.41 4.52 -8.01
CA ARG A 39 -6.67 4.64 -9.27
C ARG A 39 -5.40 3.79 -9.30
N GLY A 40 -5.02 3.18 -8.19
CA GLY A 40 -3.81 2.38 -8.02
C GLY A 40 -2.55 3.22 -7.78
N TYR A 41 -2.69 4.41 -7.17
CA TYR A 41 -1.56 5.29 -6.86
C TYR A 41 -1.40 5.42 -5.35
N CYS A 42 -0.17 5.24 -4.87
CA CYS A 42 0.13 5.42 -3.46
C CYS A 42 -0.01 6.90 -3.04
N VAL A 43 -0.42 7.22 -1.81
CA VAL A 43 -0.51 8.61 -1.30
C VAL A 43 0.73 9.46 -1.63
N PRO A 44 1.98 9.01 -1.37
CA PRO A 44 3.16 9.81 -1.74
C PRO A 44 3.38 9.93 -3.26
N CYS A 45 2.92 8.95 -4.03
CA CYS A 45 2.98 8.95 -5.50
C CYS A 45 1.96 9.93 -6.10
N GLU A 46 0.76 9.99 -5.51
CA GLU A 46 -0.33 10.87 -5.92
C GLU A 46 0.03 12.34 -5.64
N GLU A 47 0.53 12.64 -4.44
CA GLU A 47 0.99 13.97 -4.06
C GLU A 47 2.15 14.46 -4.96
N SER A 48 3.00 13.54 -5.44
CA SER A 48 4.11 13.88 -6.36
C SER A 48 3.65 14.29 -7.77
N LYS A 49 2.37 14.11 -8.12
CA LYS A 49 1.80 14.49 -9.43
C LYS A 49 1.10 15.86 -9.43
N LYS A 50 1.04 16.54 -8.28
CA LYS A 50 0.37 17.83 -8.11
C LYS A 50 1.35 18.99 -8.21
#